data_AF-A0A7S4FJH4-F1
#
_entry.id   AF-A0A7S4FJH4-F1
#
_cell.length_a   1.000
_cell.length_b   1.000
_cell.length_c   1.000
_cell.angle_alpha   90.00
_cell.angle_beta   90.00
_cell.angle_gamma   90.00
#
_symmetry.space_group_name_H-M   'P 1'
#
loop_
_entity.id
_entity.type
_entity.pdbx_description
1 polymer ?
#
loop_
_entity_poly.entity_id
_entity_poly.type
_entity_poly.pdbx_seq_one_letter_code
_entity_poly.pdbx_strand_id
1 'polypeptide(L)'
;MGRLVVDHLLAAGWEVTVLNRGKTPSPFPPNAKLHFIKCDRFTRGRFREALRTCEWSAVVDFVAFRPHSVEDVVCTLGQCVGHYVFISSDSVYMACSTPQHNGKILEVDAVRPTSEAERRQLRRRDSYQYGYGGGKLACEEAL
;
A
#
# COMPACT_ATOMS: atom_id res chain seq x y z
N MET A 1 -9.67 4.62 6.55
CA MET A 1 -9.76 4.54 5.07
C MET A 1 -10.28 3.21 4.57
N GLY A 2 -9.61 2.07 4.82
CA GLY A 2 -10.04 0.77 4.27
C GLY A 2 -11.52 0.40 4.51
N ARG A 3 -12.05 0.66 5.71
CA ARG A 3 -13.49 0.44 6.00
C ARG A 3 -14.42 1.19 5.05
N LEU A 4 -14.16 2.47 4.81
CA LEU A 4 -15.01 3.31 3.96
C LEU A 4 -14.95 2.85 2.50
N VAL A 5 -13.77 2.39 2.03
CA VAL A 5 -13.66 1.82 0.68
C VAL A 5 -14.51 0.56 0.55
N VAL A 6 -14.51 -0.32 1.55
CA VAL A 6 -15.39 -1.49 1.56
C VAL A 6 -16.86 -1.07 1.54
N ASP A 7 -17.27 -0.12 2.38
CA ASP A 7 -18.65 0.39 2.41
C ASP A 7 -19.10 0.92 1.04
N HIS A 8 -18.25 1.74 0.38
CA HIS A 8 -18.54 2.31 -0.93
C HIS A 8 -18.59 1.26 -2.06
N LEU A 9 -17.67 0.29 -2.06
CA LEU A 9 -17.66 -0.78 -3.07
C LEU A 9 -18.89 -1.68 -2.93
N LEU A 10 -19.28 -2.04 -1.71
CA LEU A 10 -20.50 -2.81 -1.45
C LEU A 10 -21.75 -2.03 -1.86
N ALA A 11 -21.83 -0.73 -1.56
CA ALA A 11 -22.94 0.13 -1.98
C ALA A 11 -23.04 0.25 -3.51
N ALA A 12 -21.91 0.22 -4.20
CA ALA A 12 -21.83 0.16 -5.66
C ALA A 12 -22.10 -1.24 -6.25
N GLY A 13 -22.38 -2.24 -5.40
CA GLY A 13 -22.79 -3.58 -5.82
C GLY A 13 -21.65 -4.56 -6.12
N TRP A 14 -20.40 -4.19 -5.83
CA TRP A 14 -19.25 -5.08 -6.02
C TRP A 14 -19.22 -6.20 -4.99
N GLU A 15 -18.63 -7.33 -5.39
CA GLU A 15 -18.17 -8.36 -4.47
C GLU A 15 -16.82 -7.95 -3.88
N VAL A 16 -16.71 -7.98 -2.55
CA VAL A 16 -15.56 -7.44 -1.83
C VAL A 16 -14.98 -8.51 -0.93
N THR A 17 -13.68 -8.76 -1.10
CA THR A 17 -12.91 -9.62 -0.20
C THR A 17 -11.96 -8.78 0.64
N VAL A 18 -12.06 -8.90 1.97
CA VAL A 18 -11.14 -8.25 2.92
C VAL A 18 -10.13 -9.27 3.42
N LEU A 19 -8.86 -9.08 3.06
CA LEU A 19 -7.76 -9.85 3.59
C LEU A 19 -7.11 -9.11 4.78
N ASN A 20 -7.16 -9.70 5.98
CA ASN A 20 -6.49 -9.16 7.16
C ASN A 20 -6.18 -10.26 8.20
N ARG A 21 -5.52 -9.90 9.31
CA ARG A 21 -5.10 -10.88 10.33
C ARG A 21 -6.24 -11.48 11.18
N GLY A 22 -7.46 -10.97 11.04
CA GLY A 22 -8.62 -11.41 11.83
C GLY A 22 -8.46 -11.19 13.34
N LYS A 23 -7.69 -10.18 13.76
CA LYS A 23 -7.45 -9.86 15.18
C LYS A 23 -8.57 -9.01 15.80
N THR A 24 -9.27 -8.24 14.98
CA THR A 24 -10.41 -7.41 15.38
C THR A 24 -11.68 -7.96 14.75
N PRO A 25 -12.82 -7.91 15.45
CA PRO A 25 -14.11 -8.25 14.85
C PRO A 25 -14.38 -7.45 13.58
N SER A 26 -15.11 -8.05 12.64
CA SER A 26 -15.59 -7.31 11.46
C SER A 26 -16.46 -6.14 11.92
N PRO A 27 -16.20 -4.91 11.46
CA PRO A 27 -17.06 -3.77 11.74
C PRO A 27 -18.28 -3.70 10.82
N PHE A 28 -18.47 -4.69 9.93
CA PHE A 28 -19.52 -4.73 8.92
C PHE A 28 -20.65 -5.67 9.35
N PRO A 29 -21.92 -5.32 9.10
CA PRO A 29 -23.03 -6.25 9.25
C PRO A 29 -22.88 -7.42 8.26
N PRO A 30 -23.57 -8.55 8.49
CA PRO A 30 -23.62 -9.65 7.54
C PRO A 30 -24.03 -9.16 6.14
N ASN A 31 -23.25 -9.51 5.12
CA ASN A 31 -23.49 -9.13 3.74
C ASN A 31 -23.03 -10.27 2.82
N ALA A 32 -23.90 -10.72 1.91
CA ALA A 32 -23.62 -11.86 1.03
C ALA A 32 -22.48 -11.61 0.02
N LYS A 33 -22.15 -10.34 -0.25
CA LYS A 33 -21.08 -9.92 -1.16
C LYS A 33 -19.77 -9.58 -0.43
N LEU A 34 -19.72 -9.76 0.90
CA LEU A 34 -18.54 -9.45 1.70
C LEU A 34 -17.89 -10.74 2.22
N HIS A 35 -16.67 -10.98 1.75
CA HIS A 35 -15.88 -12.14 2.13
C HIS A 35 -14.66 -11.73 2.95
N PHE A 36 -14.16 -12.64 3.77
CA PHE A 36 -12.99 -12.41 4.61
C PHE A 36 -11.96 -13.51 4.42
N ILE A 37 -10.71 -13.10 4.17
CA ILE A 37 -9.57 -14.00 4.17
C ILE A 37 -8.70 -13.66 5.37
N LYS A 38 -8.58 -14.60 6.31
CA LYS A 38 -7.70 -14.45 7.46
C LYS A 38 -6.27 -14.79 7.07
N CYS A 39 -5.43 -13.77 6.89
CA CYS A 39 -4.03 -13.95 6.55
C CYS A 39 -3.16 -12.82 7.13
N ASP A 40 -1.96 -13.17 7.59
CA ASP A 40 -0.91 -12.20 7.87
C ASP A 40 -0.03 -12.06 6.62
N ARG A 41 0.00 -10.86 6.02
CA ARG A 41 0.78 -10.63 4.80
C ARG A 41 2.27 -10.93 4.96
N PHE A 42 2.79 -10.86 6.18
CA PHE A 42 4.20 -11.16 6.46
C PHE A 42 4.49 -12.65 6.47
N THR A 43 3.47 -13.51 6.53
CA THR A 43 3.60 -14.94 6.25
C THR A 43 3.55 -15.15 4.74
N ARG A 44 4.61 -14.72 4.05
CA ARG A 44 4.65 -14.54 2.57
C ARG A 44 4.07 -15.72 1.80
N GLY A 45 4.46 -16.95 2.10
CA GLY A 45 3.91 -18.14 1.41
C GLY A 45 2.39 -18.23 1.49
N ARG A 46 1.83 -18.10 2.70
CA ARG A 46 0.37 -18.12 2.92
C ARG A 46 -0.33 -16.91 2.34
N PHE A 47 0.33 -15.75 2.32
CA PHE A 47 -0.20 -14.54 1.69
C PHE A 47 -0.35 -14.75 0.18
N ARG A 48 0.69 -15.27 -0.47
CA ARG A 48 0.67 -15.54 -1.91
C ARG A 48 -0.37 -16.60 -2.28
N GLU A 49 -0.50 -17.64 -1.47
CA GLU A 49 -1.56 -18.65 -1.64
C GLU A 49 -2.97 -18.03 -1.52
N ALA A 50 -3.19 -17.21 -0.49
CA ALA A 50 -4.44 -16.50 -0.26
C ALA A 50 -4.82 -15.54 -1.40
N LEU A 51 -3.86 -14.95 -2.08
CA LEU A 51 -4.11 -14.07 -3.23
C LEU A 51 -4.53 -14.86 -4.48
N ARG A 52 -4.08 -16.11 -4.65
CA ARG A 52 -4.35 -16.93 -5.84
C ARG A 52 -5.71 -17.62 -5.84
N THR A 53 -6.50 -17.46 -4.78
CA THR A 53 -7.79 -18.13 -4.66
C THR A 53 -8.82 -17.61 -5.66
N CYS A 54 -8.62 -16.41 -6.23
CA CYS A 54 -9.53 -15.74 -7.13
C CYS A 54 -8.78 -14.89 -8.17
N GLU A 55 -9.45 -14.57 -9.28
CA GLU A 55 -9.06 -13.45 -10.14
C GLU A 55 -9.65 -12.16 -9.59
N TRP A 56 -8.90 -11.06 -9.65
CA TRP A 56 -9.29 -9.80 -9.02
C TRP A 56 -9.50 -8.71 -10.06
N SER A 57 -10.67 -8.07 -10.10
CA SER A 57 -10.85 -6.88 -10.93
C SER A 57 -9.96 -5.72 -10.46
N ALA A 58 -9.83 -5.57 -9.13
CA ALA A 58 -8.90 -4.65 -8.51
C ALA A 58 -8.45 -5.13 -7.13
N VAL A 59 -7.25 -4.72 -6.72
CA VAL A 59 -6.73 -4.87 -5.35
C VAL A 59 -6.34 -3.50 -4.81
N VAL A 60 -6.87 -3.13 -3.64
CA VAL A 60 -6.54 -1.86 -2.96
C VAL A 60 -5.73 -2.16 -1.69
N ASP A 61 -4.44 -1.82 -1.71
CA ASP A 61 -3.49 -2.21 -0.65
C ASP A 61 -3.17 -1.04 0.28
N PHE A 62 -3.84 -1.04 1.44
CA PHE A 62 -3.63 -0.08 2.52
C PHE A 62 -2.42 -0.37 3.41
N VAL A 63 -1.86 -1.58 3.33
CA VAL A 63 -0.94 -2.11 4.36
C VAL A 63 0.40 -2.53 3.78
N ALA A 64 0.78 -2.01 2.61
CA ALA A 64 2.12 -2.14 2.06
C ALA A 64 3.02 -1.01 2.59
N PHE A 65 4.19 -1.38 3.12
CA PHE A 65 5.11 -0.41 3.76
C PHE A 65 6.56 -0.56 3.31
N ARG A 66 6.87 -1.60 2.52
CA ARG A 66 8.19 -1.94 2.01
C ARG A 66 8.08 -2.52 0.60
N PRO A 67 9.12 -2.41 -0.26
CA PRO A 67 9.08 -2.88 -1.65
C PRO A 67 8.61 -4.34 -1.79
N HIS A 68 9.15 -5.24 -0.97
CA HIS A 68 8.75 -6.65 -0.97
C HIS A 68 7.23 -6.86 -0.77
N SER A 69 6.53 -5.91 -0.15
CA SER A 69 5.09 -6.00 0.11
C SER A 69 4.30 -5.83 -1.18
N VAL A 70 4.70 -4.89 -2.05
CA VAL A 70 4.05 -4.65 -3.35
C VAL A 70 4.50 -5.70 -4.36
N GLU A 71 5.79 -6.06 -4.36
CA GLU A 71 6.33 -7.16 -5.18
C GLU A 71 5.61 -8.48 -4.90
N ASP A 72 5.30 -8.78 -3.63
CA ASP A 72 4.55 -9.98 -3.27
C ASP A 72 3.15 -10.02 -3.92
N VAL A 73 2.51 -8.86 -4.14
CA VAL A 73 1.22 -8.79 -4.81
C VAL A 73 1.40 -8.89 -6.32
N VAL A 74 2.24 -8.02 -6.90
CA VAL A 74 2.45 -7.92 -8.35
C VAL A 74 2.98 -9.23 -8.94
N CYS A 75 4.00 -9.84 -8.31
CA CYS A 75 4.56 -11.11 -8.79
C CYS A 75 3.61 -12.30 -8.59
N THR A 76 2.70 -12.22 -7.62
CA THR A 76 1.77 -13.34 -7.34
C THR A 76 0.56 -13.31 -8.24
N LEU A 77 -0.03 -12.12 -8.43
CA LEU A 77 -1.23 -11.94 -9.23
C LEU A 77 -0.91 -11.79 -10.71
N GLY A 78 0.19 -11.11 -11.06
CA GLY A 78 0.58 -10.91 -12.45
C GLY A 78 -0.59 -10.38 -13.29
N GLN A 79 -0.99 -11.14 -14.32
CA GLN A 79 -2.11 -10.80 -15.21
C GLN A 79 -3.49 -11.16 -14.64
N CYS A 80 -3.56 -11.83 -13.47
CA CYS A 80 -4.81 -12.19 -12.80
C CYS A 80 -5.40 -11.05 -11.94
N VAL A 81 -4.83 -9.85 -12.01
CA VAL A 81 -5.38 -8.63 -11.41
C VAL A 81 -5.56 -7.56 -12.49
N GLY A 82 -6.77 -7.01 -12.59
CA GLY A 82 -7.05 -5.92 -13.54
C GLY A 82 -6.32 -4.63 -13.14
N HIS A 83 -6.43 -4.24 -11.87
CA HIS A 83 -5.79 -3.04 -11.33
C HIS A 83 -5.20 -3.27 -9.93
N TYR A 84 -3.95 -2.90 -9.71
CA TYR A 84 -3.35 -2.83 -8.38
C TYR A 84 -3.24 -1.37 -7.93
N VAL A 85 -3.91 -1.02 -6.84
CA VAL A 85 -3.88 0.31 -6.24
C VAL A 85 -3.13 0.25 -4.92
N PHE A 86 -1.88 0.69 -4.94
CA PHE A 86 -1.08 0.89 -3.73
C PHE A 86 -1.46 2.22 -3.07
N ILE A 87 -1.83 2.18 -1.78
CA ILE A 87 -2.13 3.40 -1.03
C ILE A 87 -0.84 3.94 -0.40
N SER A 88 -0.30 4.98 -1.04
CA SER A 88 0.88 5.71 -0.55
C SER A 88 0.53 6.74 0.54
N SER A 89 1.43 7.68 0.81
CA SER A 89 1.30 8.74 1.81
C SER A 89 2.10 9.96 1.40
N ASP A 90 1.65 11.16 1.77
CA ASP A 90 2.46 12.39 1.72
C ASP A 90 3.81 12.27 2.45
N SER A 91 3.93 11.40 3.44
CA SER A 91 5.20 11.10 4.11
C SER A 91 6.31 10.68 3.14
N VAL A 92 6.04 10.22 1.91
CA VAL A 92 7.09 9.93 0.92
C VAL A 92 8.03 11.12 0.71
N TYR A 93 7.50 12.35 0.70
CA TYR A 93 8.28 13.57 0.52
C TYR A 93 9.25 13.85 1.68
N MET A 94 9.09 13.20 2.84
CA MET A 94 10.06 13.29 3.94
C MET A 94 11.37 12.53 3.65
N ALA A 95 11.36 11.65 2.65
CA ALA A 95 12.53 10.94 2.15
C ALA A 95 13.01 11.46 0.78
N CYS A 96 12.42 12.54 0.27
CA CYS A 96 12.74 13.15 -1.01
C CYS A 96 13.65 14.37 -0.85
N SER A 97 14.32 14.75 -1.93
CA SER A 97 15.03 16.03 -2.01
C SER A 97 14.04 17.19 -1.86
N THR A 98 14.53 18.30 -1.31
CA THR A 98 13.70 19.51 -1.20
C THR A 98 13.48 20.10 -2.60
N PRO A 99 12.23 20.38 -3.02
CA PRO A 99 11.96 20.94 -4.34
C PRO A 99 12.65 22.29 -4.55
N GLN A 100 13.16 22.52 -5.75
CA GLN A 100 13.82 23.77 -6.14
C GLN A 100 12.81 24.79 -6.71
N HIS A 101 11.65 24.91 -6.07
CA HIS A 101 10.63 25.88 -6.45
C HIS A 101 9.80 26.34 -5.25
N ASN A 102 9.16 27.49 -5.39
CA ASN A 102 8.31 28.09 -4.34
C ASN A 102 6.83 27.70 -4.47
N GLY A 103 6.50 26.78 -5.38
CA GLY A 103 5.15 26.26 -5.57
C GLY A 103 4.73 25.24 -4.51
N LYS A 104 3.49 24.73 -4.66
CA LYS A 104 3.03 23.56 -3.89
C LYS A 104 3.83 22.33 -4.30
N ILE A 105 3.92 21.35 -3.40
CA ILE A 105 4.49 20.02 -3.71
C ILE A 105 3.66 19.36 -4.82
N LEU A 106 4.35 18.80 -5.80
CA LEU A 106 3.81 18.08 -6.95
C LEU A 106 4.29 16.62 -6.94
N GLU A 107 3.63 15.76 -7.71
CA GLU A 107 4.01 14.35 -7.84
C GLU A 107 5.45 14.19 -8.37
N VAL A 108 5.92 15.14 -9.20
CA VAL A 108 7.28 15.13 -9.74
C VAL A 108 8.36 15.40 -8.69
N ASP A 109 7.97 15.89 -7.51
CA ASP A 109 8.88 16.19 -6.40
C ASP A 109 9.23 14.95 -5.57
N ALA A 110 8.63 13.79 -5.86
CA ALA A 110 8.88 12.53 -5.20
C ALA A 110 10.24 11.91 -5.60
N VAL A 111 11.31 12.70 -5.52
CA VAL A 111 12.66 12.32 -5.96
C VAL A 111 13.52 11.95 -4.76
N ARG A 112 13.90 10.68 -4.68
CA ARG A 112 14.87 10.21 -3.69
C ARG A 112 16.25 10.86 -3.95
N PRO A 113 16.89 11.48 -2.95
CA PRO A 113 18.22 12.05 -3.12
C PRO A 113 19.24 10.99 -3.53
N THR A 114 20.19 11.32 -4.40
CA THR A 114 21.30 10.43 -4.74
C THR A 114 22.45 10.52 -3.73
N SER A 115 22.63 11.68 -3.10
CA SER A 115 23.66 11.94 -2.10
C SER A 115 23.39 11.23 -0.77
N GLU A 116 24.36 10.45 -0.30
CA GLU A 116 24.28 9.81 1.02
C GLU A 116 24.28 10.86 2.15
N ALA A 117 25.00 11.96 1.98
CA ALA A 117 25.03 13.05 2.97
C ALA A 117 23.64 13.66 3.15
N GLU A 118 22.92 13.91 2.06
CA GLU A 118 21.55 14.44 2.10
C GLU A 118 20.58 13.43 2.72
N ARG A 119 20.65 12.15 2.33
CA ARG A 119 19.85 11.07 2.97
C ARG A 119 20.09 11.01 4.48
N ARG A 120 21.34 11.15 4.93
CA ARG A 120 21.70 11.19 6.36
C ARG A 120 21.11 12.42 7.05
N GLN A 121 21.09 13.58 6.38
CA GLN A 121 20.49 14.81 6.91
C GLN A 121 18.97 14.69 7.04
N LEU A 122 18.27 14.23 5.99
CA LEU A 122 16.82 14.01 6.01
C LEU A 122 16.42 13.04 7.13
N ARG A 123 17.16 11.93 7.27
CA ARG A 123 16.93 10.96 8.35
C ARG A 123 17.13 11.56 9.75
N ARG A 124 18.04 12.52 9.91
CA ARG A 124 18.26 13.21 11.19
C ARG A 124 17.16 14.21 11.53
N ARG A 125 16.47 14.77 10.52
CA ARG A 125 15.36 15.72 10.72
C ARG A 125 14.17 15.05 11.39
N ASP A 126 13.78 13.87 10.88
CA ASP A 126 12.73 13.05 11.46
C ASP A 126 12.96 11.59 11.05
N SER A 127 13.51 10.79 11.95
CA SER A 127 13.90 9.41 11.64
C SER A 127 12.69 8.50 11.42
N TYR A 128 11.57 8.78 12.09
CA TYR A 128 10.35 8.01 11.96
C TYR A 128 9.70 8.28 10.60
N GLN A 129 9.45 9.55 10.27
CA GLN A 129 8.84 9.92 9.00
C GLN A 129 9.75 9.58 7.81
N TYR A 130 11.06 9.73 7.94
CA TYR A 130 12.00 9.26 6.92
C TYR A 130 11.92 7.73 6.73
N GLY A 131 11.81 6.97 7.83
CA GLY A 131 11.73 5.51 7.78
C GLY A 131 10.42 5.00 7.18
N TYR A 132 9.29 5.59 7.59
CA TYR A 132 7.94 5.28 7.08
C TYR A 132 7.77 5.76 5.64
N GLY A 133 7.99 7.05 5.41
CA GLY A 133 7.89 7.70 4.10
C GLY A 133 8.87 7.13 3.09
N GLY A 134 10.13 6.91 3.48
CA GLY A 134 11.12 6.28 2.60
C GLY A 134 10.78 4.84 2.25
N GLY A 135 10.08 4.11 3.15
CA GLY A 135 9.55 2.78 2.87
C GLY A 135 8.40 2.80 1.87
N LYS A 136 7.48 3.76 2.00
CA LYS A 136 6.39 4.01 1.03
C LYS A 136 6.92 4.45 -0.33
N LEU A 137 7.89 5.35 -0.37
CA LEU A 137 8.55 5.79 -1.61
C LEU A 137 9.23 4.61 -2.31
N ALA A 138 9.87 3.72 -1.54
CA ALA A 138 10.48 2.53 -2.12
C ALA A 138 9.43 1.53 -2.67
N CYS A 139 8.20 1.54 -2.17
CA CYS A 139 7.11 0.81 -2.82
C CYS A 139 6.71 1.45 -4.15
N GLU A 140 6.64 2.79 -4.23
CA GLU A 140 6.33 3.49 -5.49
C GLU A 140 7.38 3.20 -6.55
N GLU A 141 8.67 3.23 -6.18
CA GLU A 141 9.80 2.92 -7.08
C GLU A 141 9.83 1.46 -7.56
N ALA A 142 9.09 0.55 -6.91
CA ALA A 142 9.04 -0.87 -7.24
C ALA A 142 7.84 -1.28 -8.12
N LEU A 143 6.95 -0.33 -8.43
CA LEU A 143 5.80 -0.50 -9.32
C LEU A 143 6.08 0.08 -10.70
#